data_AF-A0A971ADZ1-F1
#
_entry.id   AF-A0A971ADZ1-F1
#
_cell.length_a   1.000
_cell.length_b   1.000
_cell.length_c   1.000
_cell.angle_alpha   90.00
_cell.angle_beta   90.00
_cell.angle_gamma   90.00
#
_symmetry.space_group_name_H-M   'P 1'
#
loop_
_entity.id
_entity.type
_entity.pdbx_description
1 polymer ?
#
loop_
_entity_poly.entity_id
_entity_poly.type
_entity_poly.pdbx_seq_one_letter_code
_entity_poly.pdbx_strand_id
1 'polypeptide(L)'
;MTAAAPTSSRGPLLSLPTLTTLLLITALAAAPHAPRLPAWLLVLAVGCGLWRYWAARRGERLPPGWLRTLLTVGAAAGIYLEHGSLLGRDPGTALLVAMAALKLLEMRQRRDVHVLMYLGYLLAATQFLYDQSIGMIVYLALTGWALTVLLMVAHQARPPANPWRHAHLATTLLLQAIPVMLILFVFFPRVAVTR
;
A
#
# COMPACT_ATOMS: atom_id res chain seq x y z
N MET A 1 -34.63 27.71 23.63
CA MET A 1 -33.49 26.82 23.95
C MET A 1 -33.91 25.39 23.69
N THR A 2 -33.63 24.86 22.50
CA THR A 2 -33.80 23.44 22.17
C THR A 2 -32.55 23.01 21.43
N ALA A 3 -31.75 22.17 22.09
CA ALA A 3 -30.48 21.67 21.60
C ALA A 3 -30.67 20.78 20.38
N ALA A 4 -30.14 21.18 19.23
CA ALA A 4 -30.01 20.30 18.07
C ALA A 4 -28.85 19.32 18.33
N ALA A 5 -29.18 18.03 18.42
CA ALA A 5 -28.22 16.94 18.59
C ALA A 5 -27.18 16.92 17.46
N PRO A 6 -25.90 16.61 17.73
CA PRO A 6 -24.94 16.37 16.67
C PRO A 6 -25.25 15.04 15.99
N THR A 7 -25.78 15.10 14.78
CA THR A 7 -25.92 13.96 13.88
C THR A 7 -24.53 13.50 13.44
N SER A 8 -23.88 12.66 14.25
CA SER A 8 -22.66 11.97 13.82
C SER A 8 -23.04 10.84 12.86
N SER A 9 -23.35 11.20 11.62
CA SER A 9 -23.44 10.28 10.48
C SER A 9 -22.04 9.73 10.19
N ARG A 10 -21.61 8.74 10.98
CA ARG A 10 -20.38 7.98 10.70
C ARG A 10 -20.66 7.01 9.55
N GLY A 11 -20.84 7.56 8.35
CA GLY A 11 -20.80 6.79 7.13
C GLY A 11 -19.45 6.06 7.00
N PRO A 12 -19.39 4.98 6.21
CA PRO A 12 -18.13 4.28 5.97
C PRO A 12 -17.09 5.25 5.41
N LEU A 13 -15.87 5.21 5.95
CA LEU A 13 -14.75 6.11 5.60
C LEU A 13 -14.42 6.14 4.10
N LEU A 14 -14.66 5.01 3.43
CA LEU A 14 -14.52 4.81 2.00
C LEU A 14 -15.75 4.06 1.49
N SER A 15 -16.17 4.35 0.26
CA SER A 15 -17.14 3.53 -0.45
C SER A 15 -16.56 2.14 -0.72
N LEU A 16 -17.41 1.11 -0.74
CA LEU A 16 -17.00 -0.27 -1.07
C LEU A 16 -16.15 -0.38 -2.36
N PRO A 17 -16.51 0.27 -3.49
CA PRO A 17 -15.69 0.20 -4.70
C PRO A 17 -14.30 0.84 -4.52
N THR A 18 -14.19 1.97 -3.80
CA THR A 18 -12.88 2.58 -3.56
C THR A 18 -12.02 1.71 -2.66
N LEU A 19 -12.63 1.05 -1.66
CA LEU A 19 -11.92 0.09 -0.82
C LEU A 19 -11.44 -1.13 -1.61
N THR A 20 -12.25 -1.68 -2.52
CA THR A 20 -11.82 -2.81 -3.35
C THR A 20 -10.66 -2.42 -4.25
N THR A 21 -10.72 -1.24 -4.86
CA THR A 21 -9.60 -0.72 -5.67
C THR A 21 -8.35 -0.53 -4.82
N LEU A 22 -8.49 -0.03 -3.59
CA LEU A 22 -7.38 0.10 -2.64
C LEU A 22 -6.75 -1.26 -2.30
N LEU A 23 -7.56 -2.26 -1.99
CA LEU A 23 -7.08 -3.61 -1.70
C LEU A 23 -6.36 -4.23 -2.90
N LEU A 24 -6.93 -4.08 -4.10
CA LEU A 24 -6.34 -4.60 -5.34
C LEU A 24 -5.00 -3.95 -5.67
N ILE A 25 -4.92 -2.62 -5.57
CA ILE A 25 -3.66 -1.90 -5.87
C ILE A 25 -2.60 -2.20 -4.80
N THR A 26 -3.00 -2.32 -3.53
CA THR A 26 -2.06 -2.73 -2.46
C THR A 26 -1.56 -4.16 -2.69
N ALA A 27 -2.45 -5.08 -3.09
CA ALA A 27 -2.07 -6.43 -3.47
C ALA A 27 -1.15 -6.44 -4.70
N LEU A 28 -1.39 -5.59 -5.71
CA LEU A 28 -0.52 -5.44 -6.86
C LEU A 28 0.89 -4.97 -6.47
N ALA A 29 0.99 -4.00 -5.54
CA ALA A 29 2.28 -3.55 -5.02
C ALA A 29 3.02 -4.63 -4.21
N ALA A 30 2.30 -5.48 -3.48
CA ALA A 30 2.87 -6.55 -2.66
C ALA A 30 3.14 -7.87 -3.43
N ALA A 31 2.40 -8.13 -4.51
CA ALA A 31 2.44 -9.38 -5.27
C ALA A 31 3.85 -9.82 -5.70
N PRO A 32 4.72 -8.94 -6.22
CA PRO A 32 5.99 -9.40 -6.75
C PRO A 32 7.01 -9.70 -5.63
N HIS A 33 6.66 -9.43 -4.36
CA HIS A 33 7.42 -9.85 -3.18
C HIS A 33 7.02 -11.25 -2.70
N ALA A 34 5.84 -11.75 -3.09
CA ALA A 34 5.29 -12.98 -2.52
C ALA A 34 6.21 -14.21 -2.58
N PRO A 35 6.98 -14.47 -3.67
CA PRO A 35 7.86 -15.62 -3.74
C PRO A 35 9.01 -15.63 -2.71
N ARG A 36 9.30 -14.47 -2.10
CA ARG A 36 10.40 -14.30 -1.14
C ARG A 36 9.93 -14.23 0.29
N LEU A 37 8.61 -14.16 0.52
CA LEU A 37 8.06 -13.99 1.84
C LEU A 37 7.79 -15.35 2.49
N PRO A 38 7.86 -15.41 3.81
CA PRO A 38 7.38 -16.56 4.56
C PRO A 38 5.92 -16.84 4.25
N ALA A 39 5.54 -18.12 4.15
CA ALA A 39 4.16 -18.50 3.87
C ALA A 39 3.18 -17.95 4.93
N TRP A 40 3.59 -17.92 6.20
CA TRP A 40 2.76 -17.39 7.29
C TRP A 40 2.49 -15.88 7.12
N LEU A 41 3.45 -15.12 6.57
CA LEU A 41 3.30 -13.69 6.36
C LEU A 41 2.37 -13.40 5.18
N LEU A 42 2.41 -14.24 4.14
CA LEU A 42 1.43 -14.18 3.05
C LEU A 42 0.01 -14.45 3.55
N VAL A 43 -0.15 -15.47 4.39
CA VAL A 43 -1.44 -15.78 5.01
C VAL A 43 -1.92 -14.60 5.86
N LEU A 44 -1.04 -13.97 6.63
CA LEU A 44 -1.36 -12.77 7.40
C LEU A 44 -1.80 -11.63 6.48
N ALA A 45 -1.07 -11.36 5.40
CA ALA A 45 -1.37 -10.27 4.47
C ALA A 45 -2.72 -10.45 3.76
N VAL A 46 -2.95 -11.65 3.21
CA VAL A 46 -4.23 -12.00 2.56
C VAL A 46 -5.37 -12.00 3.58
N GLY A 47 -5.16 -12.57 4.77
CA GLY A 47 -6.13 -12.58 5.86
C GLY A 47 -6.56 -11.18 6.29
N CYS A 48 -5.61 -10.25 6.44
CA CYS A 48 -5.90 -8.85 6.75
C CYS A 48 -6.73 -8.18 5.65
N GLY A 49 -6.40 -8.40 4.38
CA GLY A 49 -7.14 -7.88 3.24
C GLY A 49 -8.57 -8.41 3.15
N LEU A 50 -8.74 -9.73 3.29
CA LEU A 50 -10.05 -10.39 3.28
C LEU A 50 -10.91 -9.96 4.45
N TRP A 51 -10.34 -9.91 5.66
CA TRP A 51 -11.04 -9.41 6.85
C TRP A 51 -11.50 -7.97 6.64
N ARG A 52 -10.61 -7.10 6.13
CA ARG A 52 -10.94 -5.70 5.89
C ARG A 52 -12.07 -5.53 4.88
N TYR A 53 -12.10 -6.37 3.85
CA TYR A 53 -13.16 -6.40 2.84
C TYR A 53 -14.49 -6.87 3.42
N TRP A 54 -14.46 -7.97 4.18
CA TRP A 54 -15.63 -8.55 4.82
C TRP A 54 -16.24 -7.60 5.86
N ALA A 55 -15.40 -7.00 6.71
CA ALA A 55 -15.83 -6.01 7.69
C ALA A 55 -16.49 -4.79 7.02
N ALA A 56 -15.97 -4.33 5.88
CA ALA A 56 -16.58 -3.25 5.13
C ALA A 56 -17.95 -3.62 4.54
N ARG A 57 -18.10 -4.84 4.00
CA ARG A 57 -19.35 -5.34 3.44
C ARG A 57 -20.45 -5.48 4.50
N ARG A 58 -20.10 -5.92 5.72
CA ARG A 58 -21.05 -6.13 6.82
C ARG A 58 -21.26 -4.91 7.71
N GLY A 59 -20.52 -3.82 7.50
CA GLY A 59 -20.52 -2.66 8.39
C GLY A 59 -19.97 -2.98 9.79
N GLU A 60 -19.18 -4.04 9.92
CA GLU A 60 -18.63 -4.49 11.19
C GLU A 60 -17.43 -3.62 11.63
N ARG A 61 -17.21 -3.59 12.95
CA ARG A 61 -16.14 -2.80 13.55
C ARG A 61 -14.78 -3.43 13.23
N LEU A 62 -13.76 -2.58 13.05
CA LEU A 62 -12.37 -3.02 12.96
C LEU A 62 -11.97 -3.79 14.24
N PRO A 63 -11.03 -4.74 14.13
CA PRO A 63 -10.59 -5.54 15.27
C PRO A 63 -10.07 -4.65 16.41
N PRO A 64 -10.18 -5.13 17.67
CA PRO A 64 -9.82 -4.34 18.84
C PRO A 64 -8.34 -3.95 18.83
N GLY A 65 -8.02 -2.82 19.46
CA GLY A 65 -6.67 -2.24 19.45
C GLY A 65 -5.59 -3.21 19.90
N TRP A 66 -5.85 -3.95 20.97
CA TRP A 66 -4.93 -4.93 21.56
C TRP A 66 -4.58 -6.08 20.61
N LEU A 67 -5.55 -6.55 19.81
CA LEU A 67 -5.32 -7.64 18.87
C LEU A 67 -4.41 -7.17 17.74
N ARG A 68 -4.58 -5.93 17.27
CA ARG A 68 -3.71 -5.35 16.25
C ARG A 68 -2.30 -5.15 16.77
N THR A 69 -2.12 -4.64 18.00
CA THR A 69 -0.79 -4.53 18.61
C THR A 69 -0.13 -5.89 18.79
N LEU A 70 -0.89 -6.91 19.19
CA LEU A 70 -0.40 -8.28 19.31
C LEU A 70 0.04 -8.83 17.95
N LEU A 71 -0.75 -8.62 16.89
CA LEU A 71 -0.39 -9.02 15.53
C LEU A 71 0.86 -8.27 15.02
N THR A 72 0.99 -6.98 15.31
CA THR A 72 2.18 -6.19 14.92
C THR A 72 3.43 -6.69 15.62
N VAL A 73 3.39 -6.86 16.94
CA VAL A 73 4.52 -7.38 17.73
C VAL A 73 4.84 -8.81 17.31
N GLY A 74 3.82 -9.65 17.12
CA GLY A 74 3.97 -11.03 16.66
C GLY A 74 4.58 -11.14 15.27
N ALA A 75 4.15 -10.31 14.32
CA ALA A 75 4.74 -10.28 12.98
C ALA A 75 6.19 -9.81 12.99
N ALA A 76 6.51 -8.75 13.75
CA ALA A 76 7.88 -8.28 13.90
C ALA A 76 8.79 -9.33 14.55
N ALA A 77 8.31 -9.99 15.61
CA ALA A 77 9.03 -11.09 16.26
C ALA A 77 9.21 -12.28 15.31
N GLY A 78 8.18 -12.68 14.57
CA GLY A 78 8.25 -13.75 13.57
C GLY A 78 9.29 -13.47 12.49
N ILE A 79 9.32 -12.24 11.95
CA ILE A 79 10.32 -11.82 10.97
C ILE A 79 11.73 -11.85 11.56
N TYR A 80 11.90 -11.37 12.80
CA TYR A 80 13.19 -11.40 13.50
C TYR A 80 13.70 -12.83 13.70
N LEU A 81 12.83 -13.75 14.12
CA LEU A 81 13.19 -15.16 14.31
C LEU A 81 13.58 -15.84 12.99
N GLU A 82 12.95 -15.45 11.88
CA GLU A 82 13.18 -16.08 10.58
C GLU A 82 14.41 -15.53 9.85
N HIS A 83 14.71 -14.23 10.00
CA HIS A 83 15.82 -13.57 9.30
C HIS A 83 17.02 -13.27 10.19
N GLY A 84 16.89 -13.43 11.53
CA GLY A 84 17.91 -13.08 12.52
C GLY A 84 18.16 -11.57 12.70
N SER A 85 17.47 -10.73 11.91
CA SER A 85 17.61 -9.27 11.89
C SER A 85 16.33 -8.63 11.38
N LEU A 86 16.05 -7.40 11.82
CA LEU A 86 15.01 -6.53 11.26
C LEU A 86 15.57 -5.58 10.18
N LEU A 87 16.89 -5.50 10.09
CA LEU A 87 17.61 -4.63 9.16
C LEU A 87 18.18 -5.48 8.03
N GLY A 88 17.95 -5.02 6.80
CA GLY A 88 18.38 -5.71 5.59
C GLY A 88 17.31 -5.61 4.50
N ARG A 89 17.67 -5.98 3.28
CA ARG A 89 16.76 -5.96 2.13
C ARG A 89 15.56 -6.87 2.37
N ASP A 90 15.83 -8.14 2.65
CA ASP A 90 14.79 -9.18 2.78
C ASP A 90 13.90 -8.96 4.04
N PRO A 91 14.44 -8.86 5.28
CA PRO A 91 13.62 -8.59 6.45
C PRO A 91 12.92 -7.22 6.40
N GLY A 92 13.56 -6.20 5.83
CA GLY A 92 12.95 -4.88 5.63
C GLY A 92 11.74 -4.93 4.71
N THR A 93 11.81 -5.70 3.62
CA THR A 93 10.65 -5.90 2.73
C THR A 93 9.54 -6.71 3.40
N ALA A 94 9.88 -7.74 4.18
CA ALA A 94 8.89 -8.48 4.97
C ALA A 94 8.17 -7.57 5.97
N LEU A 95 8.91 -6.70 6.66
CA LEU A 95 8.32 -5.70 7.56
C LEU A 95 7.42 -4.72 6.82
N LEU A 96 7.81 -4.22 5.65
CA LEU A 96 6.96 -3.33 4.85
C LEU A 96 5.65 -4.01 4.43
N VAL A 97 5.70 -5.28 4.03
CA VAL A 97 4.48 -6.04 3.69
C VAL A 97 3.62 -6.28 4.93
N ALA A 98 4.22 -6.65 6.06
CA ALA A 98 3.52 -6.79 7.34
C ALA A 98 2.83 -5.49 7.75
N MET A 99 3.56 -4.37 7.65
CA MET A 99 3.05 -3.04 7.96
C MET A 99 1.89 -2.66 7.04
N ALA A 100 2.00 -2.88 5.73
CA ALA A 100 0.92 -2.60 4.79
C ALA A 100 -0.33 -3.44 5.11
N ALA A 101 -0.15 -4.74 5.37
CA ALA A 101 -1.23 -5.65 5.75
C ALA A 101 -1.94 -5.21 7.05
N LEU A 102 -1.17 -4.96 8.10
CA LEU A 102 -1.72 -4.56 9.41
C LEU A 102 -2.34 -3.17 9.36
N LYS A 103 -1.78 -2.26 8.54
CA LYS A 103 -2.33 -0.91 8.34
C LYS A 103 -3.74 -0.95 7.78
N LEU A 104 -4.11 -1.97 6.99
CA LEU A 104 -5.50 -2.18 6.54
C LEU A 104 -6.47 -2.33 7.71
N LEU A 105 -6.07 -3.03 8.78
CA LEU A 105 -6.85 -3.23 10.00
C LEU A 105 -6.85 -2.01 10.93
N GLU A 106 -6.02 -1.02 10.64
CA GLU A 106 -5.93 0.22 11.40
C GLU A 106 -6.63 1.41 10.75
N MET A 107 -7.07 1.28 9.50
CA MET A 107 -7.69 2.37 8.76
C MET A 107 -8.96 2.92 9.44
N ARG A 108 -8.81 4.08 10.06
CA ARG A 108 -9.89 4.83 10.74
C ARG A 108 -10.08 6.22 10.19
N GLN A 109 -9.11 6.76 9.46
CA GLN A 109 -9.20 8.09 8.87
C GLN A 109 -8.69 8.07 7.43
N ARG A 110 -9.05 9.11 6.66
CA ARG A 110 -8.50 9.31 5.32
C ARG A 110 -6.97 9.36 5.32
N ARG A 111 -6.35 9.87 6.38
CA ARG A 111 -4.88 9.87 6.54
C ARG A 111 -4.28 8.46 6.46
N ASP A 112 -4.96 7.45 6.98
CA ASP A 112 -4.47 6.07 6.94
C ASP A 112 -4.43 5.49 5.52
N VAL A 113 -5.34 5.95 4.64
CA VAL A 113 -5.35 5.59 3.22
C VAL A 113 -4.10 6.09 2.53
N HIS A 114 -3.73 7.36 2.77
CA HIS A 114 -2.52 7.95 2.21
C HIS A 114 -1.27 7.21 2.71
N VAL A 115 -1.21 6.88 4.00
CA VAL A 115 -0.12 6.08 4.57
C VAL A 115 0.00 4.72 3.88
N LEU A 116 -1.11 4.02 3.63
CA LEU A 116 -1.06 2.75 2.89
C LEU A 116 -0.61 2.93 1.44
N MET A 117 -1.03 4.00 0.77
CA MET A 117 -0.57 4.33 -0.58
C MET A 117 0.95 4.55 -0.60
N TYR A 118 1.48 5.29 0.39
CA TYR A 118 2.91 5.50 0.55
C TYR A 118 3.66 4.20 0.85
N LEU A 119 3.09 3.30 1.67
CA LEU A 119 3.62 1.94 1.84
C LEU A 119 3.63 1.16 0.51
N GLY A 120 2.59 1.31 -0.32
CA GLY A 120 2.56 0.74 -1.68
C GLY A 120 3.67 1.26 -2.58
N TYR A 121 3.95 2.57 -2.56
CA TYR A 121 5.09 3.14 -3.27
C TYR A 121 6.43 2.64 -2.73
N LEU A 122 6.57 2.51 -1.41
CA LEU A 122 7.77 1.94 -0.80
C LEU A 122 7.96 0.48 -1.24
N LEU A 123 6.91 -0.33 -1.22
CA LEU A 123 6.96 -1.72 -1.72
C LEU A 123 7.38 -1.77 -3.19
N ALA A 124 6.80 -0.91 -4.04
CA ALA A 124 7.20 -0.81 -5.44
C ALA A 124 8.69 -0.40 -5.59
N ALA A 125 9.15 0.57 -4.80
CA ALA A 125 10.54 1.01 -4.81
C ALA A 125 11.50 -0.11 -4.37
N THR A 126 11.16 -0.85 -3.31
CA THR A 126 11.99 -1.97 -2.84
C THR A 126 12.12 -3.09 -3.86
N GLN A 127 11.18 -3.21 -4.80
CA GLN A 127 11.26 -4.24 -5.83
C GLN A 127 12.43 -4.03 -6.80
N PHE A 128 12.87 -2.80 -7.02
CA PHE A 128 14.07 -2.49 -7.81
C PHE A 128 15.38 -2.97 -7.18
N LEU A 129 15.38 -3.33 -5.88
CA LEU A 129 16.51 -3.97 -5.22
C LEU A 129 16.61 -5.47 -5.54
N TYR A 130 15.57 -6.05 -6.15
CA TYR A 130 15.50 -7.47 -6.49
C TYR A 130 15.56 -7.71 -7.99
N ASP A 131 14.75 -6.98 -8.76
CA ASP A 131 14.59 -7.20 -10.19
C ASP A 131 14.49 -5.87 -10.94
N GLN A 132 15.40 -5.69 -11.89
CA GLN A 132 15.51 -4.50 -12.73
C GLN A 132 15.25 -4.82 -14.20
N SER A 133 14.62 -5.96 -14.49
CA SER A 133 14.19 -6.33 -15.84
C SER A 133 13.18 -5.33 -16.39
N ILE A 134 13.15 -5.19 -17.72
CA ILE A 134 12.22 -4.28 -18.41
C ILE A 134 10.77 -4.62 -18.06
N GLY A 135 10.43 -5.90 -17.97
CA GLY A 135 9.09 -6.35 -17.58
C GLY A 135 8.70 -5.87 -16.18
N MET A 136 9.60 -5.99 -15.20
CA MET A 136 9.37 -5.50 -13.84
C MET A 136 9.25 -3.97 -13.80
N ILE A 137 10.07 -3.24 -14.56
CA ILE A 137 9.97 -1.78 -14.67
C ILE A 137 8.58 -1.37 -15.16
N VAL A 138 8.08 -1.99 -16.23
CA VAL A 138 6.74 -1.71 -16.77
C VAL A 138 5.66 -2.04 -15.73
N TYR A 139 5.75 -3.19 -15.07
CA TYR A 139 4.83 -3.59 -14.00
C TYR A 139 4.78 -2.56 -12.86
N LEU A 140 5.94 -2.11 -12.38
CA LEU A 140 6.05 -1.14 -11.29
C LEU A 140 5.61 0.25 -11.73
N ALA A 141 5.83 0.64 -12.98
CA ALA A 141 5.32 1.89 -13.55
C ALA A 141 3.78 1.90 -13.58
N LEU A 142 3.15 0.81 -14.03
CA LEU A 142 1.69 0.65 -14.01
C LEU A 142 1.14 0.63 -12.58
N THR A 143 1.84 -0.04 -11.66
CA THR A 143 1.48 -0.06 -10.24
C THR A 143 1.59 1.34 -9.63
N GLY A 144 2.66 2.08 -9.91
CA GLY A 144 2.87 3.46 -9.48
C GLY A 144 1.81 4.40 -10.06
N TRP A 145 1.43 4.21 -11.33
CA TRP A 145 0.33 4.94 -11.95
C TRP A 145 -0.99 4.69 -11.23
N ALA A 146 -1.33 3.42 -10.97
CA ALA A 146 -2.54 3.05 -10.26
C ALA A 146 -2.58 3.62 -8.83
N LEU A 147 -1.45 3.54 -8.11
CA LEU A 147 -1.28 4.17 -6.79
C LEU A 147 -1.56 5.68 -6.86
N THR A 148 -1.05 6.35 -7.90
CA THR A 148 -1.20 7.80 -8.09
C THR A 148 -2.65 8.18 -8.38
N VAL A 149 -3.31 7.45 -9.28
CA VAL A 149 -4.74 7.65 -9.59
C VAL A 149 -5.58 7.48 -8.34
N LEU A 150 -5.37 6.41 -7.56
CA LEU A 150 -6.13 6.18 -6.33
C LEU A 150 -5.85 7.25 -5.27
N LEU A 151 -4.61 7.73 -5.15
CA LEU A 151 -4.26 8.82 -4.24
C LEU A 151 -5.04 10.10 -4.59
N MET A 152 -5.11 10.46 -5.88
CA MET A 152 -5.89 11.60 -6.36
C MET A 152 -7.40 11.45 -6.08
N VAL A 153 -7.93 10.24 -6.20
CA VAL A 153 -9.34 9.94 -5.88
C VAL A 153 -9.57 10.01 -4.36
N ALA A 154 -8.66 9.49 -3.55
CA ALA A 154 -8.76 9.48 -2.09
C ALA A 154 -8.65 10.89 -1.47
N HIS A 155 -7.93 11.80 -2.15
CA HIS A 155 -7.74 13.18 -1.71
C HIS A 155 -8.99 14.06 -1.88
N GLN A 156 -9.94 13.68 -2.75
CA GLN A 156 -11.13 14.49 -3.01
C GLN A 156 -12.27 14.17 -2.02
N ALA A 157 -12.90 15.22 -1.49
CA ALA A 157 -14.06 15.09 -0.61
C ALA A 157 -15.32 14.61 -1.35
N ARG A 158 -15.39 14.82 -2.68
CA ARG A 158 -16.47 14.38 -3.57
C ARG A 158 -15.89 13.54 -4.70
N PRO A 159 -16.60 12.50 -5.19
CA PRO A 159 -16.15 11.72 -6.32
C PRO A 159 -15.96 12.63 -7.55
N PRO A 160 -14.88 12.45 -8.32
CA PRO A 160 -14.58 13.33 -9.44
C PRO A 160 -15.62 13.20 -10.54
N ALA A 161 -16.02 14.33 -11.14
CA ALA A 161 -16.97 14.36 -12.25
C ALA A 161 -16.42 13.65 -13.51
N ASN A 162 -15.10 13.48 -13.63
CA ASN A 162 -14.48 12.75 -14.73
C ASN A 162 -13.23 11.97 -14.25
N PRO A 163 -13.30 10.63 -14.12
CA PRO A 163 -12.15 9.80 -13.69
C PRO A 163 -10.98 9.86 -14.68
N TRP A 164 -11.23 10.13 -15.96
CA TRP A 164 -10.19 10.24 -16.99
C TRP A 164 -9.23 11.40 -16.76
N ARG A 165 -9.66 12.46 -16.08
CA ARG A 165 -8.80 13.60 -15.75
C ARG A 165 -7.68 13.20 -14.78
N HIS A 166 -7.96 12.33 -13.82
CA HIS A 166 -6.95 11.84 -12.88
C HIS A 166 -5.99 10.87 -13.52
N ALA A 167 -6.50 9.99 -14.40
CA ALA A 167 -5.67 9.14 -15.24
C ALA A 167 -4.68 9.98 -16.07
N HIS A 168 -5.15 11.01 -16.76
CA HIS A 168 -4.31 11.88 -17.56
C HIS A 168 -3.26 12.61 -16.73
N LEU A 169 -3.65 13.20 -15.59
CA LEU A 169 -2.70 13.88 -14.69
C LEU A 169 -1.65 12.92 -14.13
N ALA A 170 -2.04 11.72 -13.68
CA ALA A 170 -1.10 10.71 -13.22
C ALA A 170 -0.12 10.32 -14.33
N THR A 171 -0.58 10.19 -15.57
CA THR A 171 0.29 9.95 -16.73
C THR A 171 1.24 11.12 -16.98
N THR A 172 0.77 12.37 -16.94
CA THR A 172 1.63 13.54 -17.10
C THR A 172 2.72 13.60 -16.02
N LEU A 173 2.37 13.34 -14.76
CA LEU A 173 3.34 13.30 -13.66
C LEU A 173 4.38 12.20 -13.85
N LEU A 174 3.97 11.01 -14.32
CA LEU A 174 4.91 9.93 -14.63
C LEU A 174 5.81 10.27 -15.81
N LEU A 175 5.29 10.91 -16.86
CA LEU A 175 6.09 11.36 -17.99
C LEU A 175 7.11 12.42 -17.57
N GLN A 176 6.75 13.32 -16.66
CA GLN A 176 7.68 14.31 -16.08
C GLN A 176 8.74 13.67 -15.17
N ALA A 177 8.44 12.53 -14.55
CA ALA A 177 9.42 11.79 -13.76
C ALA A 177 10.52 11.14 -14.64
N ILE A 178 10.26 10.89 -15.92
CA ILE A 178 11.25 10.30 -16.85
C ILE A 178 12.52 11.17 -16.99
N PRO A 179 12.44 12.49 -17.29
CA PRO A 179 13.65 13.32 -17.36
C PRO A 179 14.44 13.31 -16.06
N VAL A 180 13.76 13.40 -14.91
CA VAL A 180 14.41 13.34 -13.58
C VAL A 180 15.09 11.99 -13.38
N MET A 181 14.43 10.89 -13.75
CA MET A 181 15.00 9.55 -13.72
C MET A 181 16.25 9.44 -14.59
N LEU A 182 16.24 9.97 -15.81
CA LEU A 182 17.39 9.95 -16.71
C LEU A 182 18.57 10.74 -16.15
N ILE A 183 18.30 11.93 -15.58
CA ILE A 183 19.32 12.72 -14.89
C ILE A 183 19.92 11.90 -13.75
N LEU A 184 19.08 11.38 -12.84
CA LEU A 184 19.54 10.58 -11.71
C LEU A 184 20.29 9.32 -12.16
N PHE A 185 19.89 8.68 -13.26
CA PHE A 185 20.55 7.50 -13.79
C PHE A 185 21.95 7.80 -14.32
N VAL A 186 22.15 8.97 -14.96
CA VAL A 186 23.46 9.41 -15.45
C VAL A 186 24.37 9.82 -14.31
N PHE A 187 23.85 10.53 -13.30
CA PHE A 187 24.64 11.01 -12.15
C PHE A 187 24.89 9.92 -11.09
N PHE A 188 23.97 8.97 -10.94
CA PHE A 188 24.06 7.83 -10.04
C PHE A 188 23.90 6.54 -10.85
N PRO A 189 24.89 6.19 -11.69
CA PRO A 189 24.85 4.93 -12.41
C PRO A 189 24.76 3.80 -11.40
N ARG A 190 23.70 3.01 -11.50
CA ARG A 190 23.49 1.81 -10.69
C ARG A 190 24.76 0.97 -10.71
N VAL A 191 25.41 0.83 -9.55
CA VAL A 191 26.54 -0.09 -9.38
C VAL A 191 26.05 -1.50 -9.67
N ALA A 192 26.34 -1.97 -10.88
CA ALA A 192 26.24 -3.38 -11.20
C ALA A 192 27.32 -4.07 -10.36
N VAL A 193 26.92 -4.63 -9.22
CA VAL A 193 27.77 -5.62 -8.54
C VAL A 193 27.77 -6.84 -9.45
N THR A 194 28.69 -6.86 -10.41
CA THR A 194 29.12 -8.06 -11.11
C THR A 194 29.63 -9.04 -10.05
N ARG A 195 28.82 -10.06 -9.75
CA ARG A 195 29.33 -11.29 -9.16
C ARG A 195 29.70 -12.25 -10.28
#